data_AF-A0A352IYY6-F1
#
_entry.id   AF-A0A352IYY6-F1
#
_cell.length_a   1.000
_cell.length_b   1.000
_cell.length_c   1.000
_cell.angle_alpha   90.00
_cell.angle_beta   90.00
_cell.angle_gamma   90.00
#
_symmetry.space_group_name_H-M   'P 1'
#
loop_
_entity.id
_entity.type
_entity.pdbx_description
1 polymer ?
#
loop_
_entity_poly.entity_id
_entity_poly.type
_entity_poly.pdbx_seq_one_letter_code
_entity_poly.pdbx_strand_id
1 'polypeptide(L)' 'PGRHEPGTGEINFSNVFAAIDAMGYDGWVSAEYRPTGATGDSLGWFPGKA' A
#
# COMPACT_ATOMS: atom_id res chain seq x y z
N PRO A 1 -1.07 13.35 -4.74
CA PRO A 1 -0.05 14.37 -4.37
C PRO A 1 0.77 13.86 -3.17
N GLY A 2 2.09 14.14 -3.09
CA GLY A 2 3.00 13.66 -2.03
C GLY A 2 3.65 12.30 -2.31
N ARG A 3 2.89 11.35 -2.89
CA ARG A 3 3.35 9.99 -3.24
C ARG A 3 3.95 9.28 -2.01
N HIS A 4 3.26 9.41 -0.89
CA HIS A 4 3.59 8.77 0.39
C HIS A 4 2.90 7.41 0.53
N GLU A 5 3.04 6.78 1.71
CA GLU A 5 2.49 5.46 1.98
C GLU A 5 0.98 5.35 1.71
N PRO A 6 0.48 4.16 1.29
CA PRO A 6 -0.94 3.90 1.17
C PRO A 6 -1.73 4.37 2.40
N GLY A 7 -2.76 5.20 2.19
CA GLY A 7 -3.59 5.77 3.26
C GLY A 7 -3.40 7.28 3.50
N THR A 8 -2.38 7.92 2.93
CA THR A 8 -2.14 9.38 3.09
C THR A 8 -2.77 10.25 1.98
N GLY A 9 -3.63 9.67 1.13
CA GLY A 9 -4.25 10.35 0.00
C GLY A 9 -5.67 9.86 -0.24
N GLU A 10 -6.28 10.27 -1.34
CA GLU A 10 -7.70 10.00 -1.63
C GLU A 10 -7.97 8.57 -2.13
N ILE A 11 -6.93 7.84 -2.52
CA ILE A 11 -7.06 6.47 -3.02
C ILE A 11 -7.27 5.51 -1.85
N ASN A 12 -8.42 4.81 -1.86
CA ASN A 12 -8.66 3.68 -0.97
C ASN A 12 -7.92 2.43 -1.51
N PHE A 13 -6.66 2.27 -1.10
CA PHE A 13 -5.82 1.14 -1.51
C PHE A 13 -6.34 -0.21 -1.04
N SER A 14 -7.10 -0.29 0.06
CA SER A 14 -7.71 -1.55 0.49
C SER A 14 -8.68 -2.10 -0.57
N ASN A 15 -9.49 -1.24 -1.19
CA ASN A 15 -10.37 -1.65 -2.28
C ASN A 15 -9.61 -2.00 -3.56
N VAL A 16 -8.50 -1.30 -3.83
CA VAL A 16 -7.63 -1.61 -4.98
C VAL A 16 -7.01 -3.00 -4.83
N PHE A 17 -6.46 -3.33 -3.66
CA PHE A 17 -5.91 -4.65 -3.39
C PHE A 17 -6.97 -5.75 -3.50
N ALA A 18 -8.16 -5.54 -2.90
CA ALA A 18 -9.27 -6.50 -3.01
C ALA A 18 -9.72 -6.73 -4.46
N ALA A 19 -9.70 -5.69 -5.31
CA ALA A 19 -10.02 -5.82 -6.73
C ALA A 19 -8.94 -6.59 -7.50
N ILE A 20 -7.65 -6.35 -7.19
CA ILE A 20 -6.52 -7.10 -7.77
C ILE A 20 -6.63 -8.59 -7.42
N ASP A 21 -6.92 -8.91 -6.16
CA ASP A 21 -7.13 -10.29 -5.69
C ASP A 21 -8.32 -10.95 -6.42
N ALA A 22 -9.44 -10.24 -6.57
CA ALA A 22 -10.63 -10.74 -7.26
C ALA A 22 -10.41 -11.02 -8.75
N MET A 23 -9.43 -10.37 -9.39
CA MET A 23 -9.04 -10.65 -10.77
C MET A 23 -8.14 -11.89 -10.91
N GLY A 24 -7.66 -12.47 -9.80
CA GLY A 24 -6.74 -13.61 -9.82
C GLY A 24 -5.32 -13.21 -10.27
N TYR A 25 -4.88 -11.99 -9.92
CA TYR A 25 -3.53 -11.56 -10.22
C TYR A 25 -2.52 -12.14 -9.22
N ASP A 26 -1.70 -13.08 -9.69
CA ASP A 26 -0.70 -13.79 -8.86
C ASP A 26 0.70 -13.16 -8.92
N GLY A 27 0.82 -11.93 -9.43
CA GLY A 27 2.09 -11.21 -9.56
C GLY A 27 2.45 -10.39 -8.32
N TRP A 28 3.32 -9.38 -8.51
CA TRP A 28 3.81 -8.53 -7.44
C TRP A 28 3.23 -7.12 -7.51
N VAL A 29 2.87 -6.57 -6.35
CA VAL A 29 2.53 -5.15 -6.20
C VAL A 29 3.71 -4.45 -5.52
N SER A 30 4.37 -3.55 -6.27
CA SER A 30 5.50 -2.79 -5.74
C SER A 30 5.04 -1.62 -4.87
N ALA A 31 5.62 -1.49 -3.69
CA ALA A 31 5.38 -0.39 -2.77
C ALA A 31 6.24 0.84 -3.11
N GLU A 32 6.08 1.42 -4.32
CA GLU A 32 6.87 2.58 -4.74
C GLU A 32 6.28 3.90 -4.24
N TYR A 33 6.75 4.36 -3.08
CA TYR A 33 6.38 5.65 -2.50
C TYR A 33 7.58 6.29 -1.78
N ARG A 34 7.42 7.56 -1.37
CA ARG A 34 8.34 8.29 -0.49
C ARG A 34 7.75 8.32 0.91
N PRO A 35 8.26 7.57 1.90
CA PRO A 35 7.73 7.61 3.26
C PRO A 35 7.55 9.03 3.80
N THR A 36 6.51 9.28 4.60
CA THR A 36 6.35 10.56 5.32
C THR A 36 7.43 10.80 6.38
N GLY A 37 8.07 9.73 6.87
CA GLY A 37 9.13 9.75 7.88
C GLY A 37 10.12 8.59 7.72
N ALA A 38 10.60 8.04 8.83
CA ALA A 38 11.40 6.81 8.77
C ALA A 38 10.56 5.66 8.21
N THR A 39 11.13 4.84 7.32
CA THR A 39 10.40 3.75 6.66
C THR A 39 9.72 2.82 7.66
N GLY A 40 10.38 2.48 8.78
CA GLY A 40 9.79 1.60 9.80
C GLY A 40 8.48 2.13 10.36
N ASP A 41 8.39 3.44 10.58
CA ASP A 41 7.21 4.11 11.13
C ASP A 41 6.10 4.24 10.09
N SER A 42 6.44 4.25 8.79
CA SER A 42 5.46 4.37 7.69
C SER A 42 4.85 3.03 7.25
N LEU A 43 5.24 1.89 7.83
CA LEU A 43 4.77 0.57 7.41
C LEU A 43 3.44 0.13 8.05
N GLY A 44 2.75 0.99 8.80
CA GLY A 44 1.47 0.65 9.43
C GLY A 44 0.36 0.22 8.46
N TRP A 45 0.45 0.58 7.18
CA TRP A 45 -0.47 0.13 6.12
C TRP A 45 -0.23 -1.33 5.70
N PHE A 46 0.98 -1.86 5.93
CA PHE A 46 1.38 -3.20 5.55
C PHE A 46 1.25 -4.11 6.78
N PRO A 47 0.22 -4.97 6.86
CA PRO A 47 0.10 -5.89 7.97
C PRO A 47 1.29 -6.85 7.92
N GLY A 48 2.15 -6.79 8.95
CA GLY A 48 3.16 -7.81 9.15
C GLY A 48 2.47 -9.18 9.19
N LYS A 49 3.02 -10.17 8.49
CA LYS A 49 2.56 -11.55 8.64
C LYS A 49 2.66 -11.93 10.12
N ALA A 50 1.57 -12.43 10.68
CA ALA A 50 1.64 -13.33 11.84
C ALA A 50 2.41 -14.61 11.46
#